data_AF-A0A956HGB4-F1
#
_entry.id   AF-A0A956HGB4-F1
#
_cell.length_a   1.000
_cell.length_b   1.000
_cell.length_c   1.000
_cell.angle_alpha   90.00
_cell.angle_beta   90.00
_cell.angle_gamma   90.00
#
_symmetry.space_group_name_H-M   'P 1'
#
loop_
_entity.id
_entity.type
_entity.pdbx_description
1 polymer ?
#
loop_
_entity_poly.entity_id
_entity_poly.type
_entity_poly.pdbx_seq_one_letter_code
_entity_poly.pdbx_strand_id
1 'polypeptide(L)'
;MPRHRLIVLALALAGCRGQRGAELPAEPAAEAVPFNTVATHALEIPEPPRAEIRQQPAIQRGERLSLAVAFCVDGQGRAVRVTVSRSSGDAALDGLVRQTVERWKFEPFVFNGAPRVVCSEAPFEFGPDDVAPIAADPGPEPVEASPAELAHAPIECARPAGQFGPVEVREEVYDARNGAGARKFSEITTSQEHPLEECGLDQVLARLVTLTCDDGTRPFGDNTGAAHSSRRGNTGSGGRCGSIIDLYDVPCPEGAYNVYADMYFCGP
;
A
#
# COMPACT_ATOMS: atom_id res chain seq x y z
N MET A 1 -61.95 58.96 46.81
CA MET A 1 -61.81 58.23 45.54
C MET A 1 -60.53 58.70 44.83
N PRO A 2 -59.39 58.01 44.96
CA PRO A 2 -58.14 58.38 44.30
C PRO A 2 -57.93 57.60 43.00
N ARG A 3 -57.66 58.36 41.93
CA ARG A 3 -57.44 57.89 40.55
C ARG A 3 -56.07 57.22 40.41
N HIS A 4 -56.07 56.03 39.81
CA HIS A 4 -54.88 55.22 39.53
C HIS A 4 -53.97 55.89 38.49
N ARG A 5 -52.65 55.86 38.75
CA ARG A 5 -51.60 56.23 37.81
C ARG A 5 -51.22 55.00 36.98
N LEU A 6 -51.37 55.10 35.66
CA LEU A 6 -50.79 54.16 34.70
C LEU A 6 -49.28 54.40 34.61
N ILE A 7 -48.48 53.37 34.83
CA ILE A 7 -47.04 53.35 34.54
C ILE A 7 -46.88 52.74 33.14
N VAL A 8 -46.38 53.52 32.19
CA VAL A 8 -45.98 53.05 30.85
C VAL A 8 -44.53 52.60 30.95
N LEU A 9 -44.30 51.29 30.81
CA LEU A 9 -42.98 50.67 30.76
C LEU A 9 -42.44 50.78 29.31
N ALA A 10 -41.42 51.61 29.10
CA ALA A 10 -40.72 51.70 27.83
C ALA A 10 -39.76 50.50 27.68
N LEU A 11 -39.99 49.65 26.68
CA LEU A 11 -39.07 48.59 26.25
C LEU A 11 -37.81 49.22 25.64
N ALA A 12 -36.65 48.89 26.20
CA ALA A 12 -35.35 49.18 25.61
C ALA A 12 -35.04 48.17 24.49
N LEU A 13 -34.88 48.67 23.26
CA LEU A 13 -34.34 47.92 22.13
C LEU A 13 -32.82 47.81 22.30
N ALA A 14 -32.33 46.64 22.72
CA ALA A 14 -30.91 46.31 22.70
C ALA A 14 -30.51 45.91 21.27
N GLY A 15 -29.66 46.73 20.64
CA GLY A 15 -29.14 46.47 19.30
C GLY A 15 -28.23 45.25 19.24
N CYS A 16 -28.52 44.35 18.30
CA CYS A 16 -27.65 43.23 17.93
C CYS A 16 -26.36 43.77 17.30
N ARG A 17 -25.28 43.77 18.07
CA ARG A 17 -23.91 44.06 17.59
C ARG A 17 -23.39 42.79 16.90
N GLY A 18 -23.29 42.82 15.58
CA GLY A 18 -22.77 41.72 14.77
C GLY A 18 -21.35 41.34 15.16
N GLN A 19 -21.17 40.11 15.63
CA GLN A 19 -19.86 39.47 15.73
C GLN A 19 -19.43 39.06 14.32
N ARG A 20 -18.38 39.73 13.81
CA ARG A 20 -17.63 39.24 12.66
C ARG A 20 -17.01 37.92 13.09
N GLY A 21 -17.41 36.82 12.44
CA GLY A 21 -16.78 35.52 12.61
C GLY A 21 -15.28 35.67 12.39
N ALA A 22 -14.50 35.23 13.37
CA ALA A 22 -13.09 34.99 13.15
C ALA A 22 -12.97 33.92 12.06
N GLU A 23 -12.49 34.33 10.89
CA GLU A 23 -12.11 33.42 9.83
C GLU A 23 -11.02 32.51 10.40
N LEU A 24 -11.32 31.22 10.52
CA LEU A 24 -10.37 30.20 10.97
C LEU A 24 -9.12 30.28 10.06
N PRO A 25 -7.90 30.21 10.61
CA PRO A 25 -6.71 30.19 9.78
C PRO A 25 -6.79 29.02 8.80
N ALA A 26 -6.56 29.31 7.52
CA ALA A 26 -6.52 28.30 6.47
C ALA A 26 -5.53 27.19 6.89
N GLU A 27 -6.02 25.96 7.01
CA GLU A 27 -5.17 24.80 7.26
C GLU A 27 -4.07 24.74 6.20
N PRO A 28 -2.81 24.42 6.57
CA PRO A 28 -1.75 24.25 5.60
C PRO A 28 -2.17 23.20 4.57
N ALA A 29 -1.86 23.46 3.29
CA ALA A 29 -2.18 22.58 2.19
C ALA A 29 -1.64 21.17 2.50
N ALA A 30 -2.54 20.19 2.50
CA ALA A 30 -2.18 18.82 2.81
C ALA A 30 -1.35 18.23 1.66
N GLU A 31 -0.26 17.55 2.00
CA GLU A 31 0.65 16.96 1.02
C GLU A 31 0.10 15.62 0.54
N ALA A 32 -0.05 15.45 -0.77
CA ALA A 32 -0.50 14.18 -1.34
C ALA A 32 0.70 13.24 -1.50
N VAL A 33 0.62 12.04 -0.92
CA VAL A 33 1.66 11.01 -1.03
C VAL A 33 1.05 9.66 -1.43
N PRO A 34 1.83 8.72 -1.98
CA PRO A 34 1.34 7.39 -2.33
C PRO A 34 0.86 6.59 -1.10
N PHE A 35 -0.17 5.76 -1.27
CA PHE A 35 -0.75 4.99 -0.17
C PHE A 35 0.23 4.05 0.52
N ASN A 36 1.13 3.41 -0.24
CA ASN A 36 2.16 2.56 0.34
C ASN A 36 3.07 3.34 1.32
N THR A 37 3.28 4.64 1.11
CA THR A 37 4.05 5.51 2.02
C THR A 37 3.24 5.84 3.28
N VAL A 38 1.92 5.98 3.16
CA VAL A 38 1.07 6.19 4.34
C VAL A 38 0.93 4.91 5.16
N ALA A 39 0.81 3.77 4.49
CA ALA A 39 0.58 2.47 5.10
C ALA A 39 1.77 1.98 5.97
N THR A 40 3.01 2.43 5.73
CA THR A 40 4.16 2.09 6.58
C THR A 40 4.05 2.66 8.00
N HIS A 41 3.23 3.70 8.19
CA HIS A 41 2.96 4.33 9.48
C HIS A 41 1.68 3.82 10.13
N ALA A 42 1.11 2.74 9.63
CA ALA A 42 -0.16 2.27 10.15
C ALA A 42 -0.04 1.64 11.54
N LEU A 43 -0.97 2.01 12.41
CA LEU A 43 -1.15 1.41 13.72
C LEU A 43 -2.34 0.43 13.73
N GLU A 44 -3.43 0.80 13.04
CA GLU A 44 -4.65 0.00 12.96
C GLU A 44 -5.34 0.25 11.62
N ILE A 45 -5.36 -0.75 10.74
CA ILE A 45 -6.04 -0.72 9.44
C ILE A 45 -7.05 -1.88 9.40
N PRO A 46 -8.24 -1.76 10.00
CA PRO A 46 -9.26 -2.79 9.83
C PRO A 46 -9.59 -2.98 8.36
N GLU A 47 -9.71 -4.23 7.96
CA GLU A 47 -10.21 -4.63 6.65
C GLU A 47 -11.72 -4.33 6.53
N PRO A 48 -12.21 -4.03 5.31
CA PRO A 48 -13.63 -3.94 5.06
C PRO A 48 -14.36 -5.24 5.44
N PRO A 49 -15.62 -5.16 5.92
CA PRO A 49 -16.29 -6.30 6.51
C PRO A 49 -16.66 -7.33 5.43
N ARG A 50 -15.85 -8.40 5.34
CA ARG A 50 -15.92 -9.38 4.25
C ARG A 50 -17.30 -10.03 4.13
N ALA A 51 -17.97 -10.33 5.24
CA ALA A 51 -19.26 -11.01 5.22
C ALA A 51 -20.33 -10.19 4.45
N GLU A 52 -20.35 -8.88 4.63
CA GLU A 52 -21.24 -7.93 3.97
C GLU A 52 -20.84 -7.72 2.50
N ILE A 53 -19.54 -7.70 2.21
CA ILE A 53 -19.03 -7.62 0.83
C ILE A 53 -19.46 -8.86 0.01
N ARG A 54 -19.45 -10.05 0.63
CA ARG A 54 -19.94 -11.28 -0.03
C ARG A 54 -21.41 -11.24 -0.42
N GLN A 55 -22.20 -10.38 0.22
CA GLN A 55 -23.62 -10.24 -0.09
C GLN A 55 -23.88 -9.27 -1.24
N GLN A 56 -22.84 -8.62 -1.79
CA GLN A 56 -23.04 -7.71 -2.91
C GLN A 56 -23.44 -8.47 -4.18
N PRO A 57 -24.52 -8.05 -4.89
CA PRO A 57 -25.03 -8.80 -6.03
C PRO A 57 -24.02 -9.00 -7.16
N ALA A 58 -23.16 -8.01 -7.41
CA ALA A 58 -22.12 -8.12 -8.44
C ALA A 58 -21.07 -9.18 -8.08
N ILE A 59 -20.63 -9.22 -6.81
CA ILE A 59 -19.72 -10.25 -6.32
C ILE A 59 -20.36 -11.64 -6.41
N GLN A 60 -21.65 -11.79 -6.07
CA GLN A 60 -22.37 -13.06 -6.20
C GLN A 60 -22.53 -13.51 -7.67
N ARG A 61 -22.50 -12.58 -8.62
CA ARG A 61 -22.47 -12.89 -10.06
C ARG A 61 -21.07 -13.19 -10.59
N GLY A 62 -20.06 -13.21 -9.72
CA GLY A 62 -18.66 -13.45 -10.08
C GLY A 62 -17.96 -12.24 -10.70
N GLU A 63 -18.54 -11.05 -10.55
CA GLU A 63 -17.92 -9.82 -11.06
C GLU A 63 -16.77 -9.38 -10.14
N ARG A 64 -15.77 -8.73 -10.74
CA ARG A 64 -14.72 -8.02 -10.00
C ARG A 64 -15.06 -6.54 -9.94
N LEU A 65 -15.00 -5.97 -8.74
CA LEU A 65 -15.24 -4.56 -8.46
C LEU A 65 -13.95 -3.89 -8.02
N SER A 66 -13.74 -2.65 -8.44
CA SER A 66 -12.62 -1.82 -8.00
C SER A 66 -13.14 -0.47 -7.54
N LEU A 67 -12.57 0.06 -6.45
CA LEU A 67 -12.90 1.41 -5.97
C LEU A 67 -11.70 2.03 -5.25
N ALA A 68 -11.73 3.36 -5.09
CA ALA A 68 -10.66 4.09 -4.43
C ALA A 68 -11.24 5.11 -3.44
N VAL A 69 -10.61 5.21 -2.27
CA VAL A 69 -11.00 6.12 -1.20
C VAL A 69 -9.85 7.09 -0.92
N ALA A 70 -10.08 8.36 -1.18
CA ALA A 70 -9.20 9.45 -0.77
C ALA A 70 -9.42 9.76 0.72
N PHE A 71 -8.33 9.97 1.45
CA PHE A 71 -8.34 10.34 2.86
C PHE A 71 -7.10 11.17 3.19
N CYS A 72 -7.09 11.79 4.37
CA CYS A 72 -5.90 12.41 4.94
C CYS A 72 -5.66 11.90 6.36
N VAL A 73 -4.40 11.83 6.78
CA VAL A 73 -4.01 11.54 8.15
C VAL A 73 -3.80 12.88 8.87
N ASP A 74 -4.56 13.14 9.93
CA ASP A 74 -4.42 14.36 10.73
C ASP A 74 -3.19 14.32 11.65
N GLY A 75 -2.90 15.44 12.33
CA GLY A 75 -1.79 15.52 13.28
C GLY A 75 -1.95 14.64 14.54
N GLN A 76 -3.02 13.87 14.66
CA GLN A 76 -3.27 12.87 15.70
C GLN A 76 -3.24 11.45 15.14
N GLY A 77 -2.90 11.27 13.87
CA GLY A 77 -2.81 9.97 13.23
C GLY A 77 -4.17 9.40 12.81
N ARG A 78 -5.23 10.20 12.73
CA ARG A 78 -6.56 9.71 12.33
C ARG A 78 -6.83 9.96 10.85
N ALA A 79 -7.50 9.01 10.21
CA ALA A 79 -8.07 9.24 8.89
C ALA A 79 -9.20 10.29 8.97
N VAL A 80 -9.06 11.37 8.22
CA VAL A 80 -10.00 12.49 8.09
C VAL A 80 -10.22 12.80 6.62
N ARG A 81 -11.24 13.60 6.29
CA ARG A 81 -11.59 13.96 4.90
C ARG A 81 -11.74 12.74 3.99
N VAL A 82 -12.37 11.69 4.52
CA VAL A 82 -12.53 10.41 3.83
C VAL A 82 -13.65 10.49 2.79
N THR A 83 -13.30 10.34 1.52
CA THR A 83 -14.22 10.45 0.38
C THR A 83 -13.95 9.36 -0.64
N VAL A 84 -15.00 8.83 -1.26
CA VAL A 84 -14.86 7.91 -2.40
C VAL A 84 -14.43 8.73 -3.61
N SER A 85 -13.20 8.53 -4.07
CA SER A 85 -12.64 9.23 -5.24
C SER A 85 -12.90 8.45 -6.53
N ARG A 86 -13.05 7.13 -6.44
CA ARG A 86 -13.52 6.26 -7.52
C ARG A 86 -14.53 5.27 -6.98
N SER A 87 -15.75 5.31 -7.51
CA SER A 87 -16.85 4.42 -7.13
C SER A 87 -16.72 3.04 -7.77
N SER A 88 -17.16 2.00 -7.08
CA SER A 88 -17.34 0.66 -7.64
C SER A 88 -18.58 0.52 -8.54
N GLY A 89 -19.45 1.53 -8.54
CA GLY A 89 -20.80 1.43 -9.10
C GLY A 89 -21.84 0.84 -8.13
N ASP A 90 -21.41 0.36 -6.95
CA ASP A 90 -22.28 -0.10 -5.87
C ASP A 90 -22.16 0.85 -4.66
N ALA A 91 -23.20 1.64 -4.43
CA ALA A 91 -23.22 2.65 -3.37
C ALA A 91 -23.15 2.04 -1.95
N ALA A 92 -23.64 0.80 -1.76
CA ALA A 92 -23.58 0.13 -0.47
C ALA A 92 -22.14 -0.33 -0.19
N LEU A 93 -21.48 -0.93 -1.18
CA LEU A 93 -20.07 -1.30 -1.08
C LEU A 93 -19.17 -0.09 -0.86
N ASP A 94 -19.35 0.97 -1.65
CA ASP A 94 -18.62 2.23 -1.51
C ASP A 94 -18.76 2.80 -0.09
N GLY A 95 -19.98 2.77 0.45
CA GLY A 95 -20.29 3.19 1.81
C GLY A 95 -19.58 2.35 2.87
N LEU A 96 -19.53 1.02 2.71
CA LEU A 96 -18.85 0.11 3.64
C LEU A 96 -17.33 0.33 3.67
N VAL A 97 -16.71 0.48 2.51
CA VAL A 97 -15.26 0.71 2.41
C VAL A 97 -14.89 2.08 2.96
N ARG A 98 -15.64 3.13 2.60
CA ARG A 98 -15.45 4.49 3.15
C ARG A 98 -15.52 4.49 4.69
N GLN A 99 -16.55 3.88 5.27
CA GLN A 99 -16.71 3.77 6.74
C GLN A 99 -15.60 2.95 7.41
N THR A 100 -14.98 2.03 6.67
CA THR A 100 -13.83 1.28 7.16
C THR A 100 -12.59 2.16 7.20
N VAL A 101 -12.32 2.93 6.14
CA VAL A 101 -11.19 3.86 6.08
C VAL A 101 -11.31 4.96 7.16
N GLU A 102 -12.52 5.41 7.50
CA GLU A 102 -12.76 6.35 8.61
C GLU A 102 -12.26 5.85 9.98
N ARG A 103 -12.08 4.55 10.14
CA ARG A 103 -11.62 3.93 11.41
C ARG A 103 -10.11 3.71 11.45
N TRP A 104 -9.40 3.97 10.35
CA TRP A 104 -7.96 3.75 10.27
C TRP A 104 -7.18 4.69 11.18
N LYS A 105 -6.10 4.16 11.76
CA LYS A 105 -5.17 4.89 12.64
C LYS A 105 -3.73 4.68 12.19
N PHE A 106 -2.96 5.75 12.31
CA PHE A 106 -1.58 5.86 11.87
C PHE A 106 -0.75 6.56 12.95
N GLU A 107 0.57 6.42 12.85
CA GLU A 107 1.48 7.36 13.48
C GLU A 107 1.32 8.74 12.82
N PRO A 108 1.28 9.84 13.59
CA PRO A 108 1.25 11.18 13.01
C PRO A 108 2.49 11.45 12.15
N PHE A 109 2.29 11.99 10.96
CA PHE A 109 3.40 12.42 10.11
C PHE A 109 4.05 13.68 10.70
N VAL A 110 5.35 13.62 10.97
CA VAL A 110 6.11 14.73 11.55
C VAL A 110 7.12 15.24 10.53
N PHE A 111 7.02 16.52 10.15
CA PHE A 111 7.97 17.19 9.26
C PHE A 111 8.60 18.37 10.00
N ASN A 112 9.93 18.41 10.07
CA ASN A 112 10.69 19.42 10.83
C ASN A 112 10.24 19.53 12.30
N GLY A 113 9.92 18.40 12.92
CA GLY A 113 9.50 18.34 14.32
C GLY A 113 8.04 18.76 14.58
N ALA A 114 7.26 19.08 13.54
CA ALA A 114 5.85 19.45 13.67
C ALA A 114 4.93 18.44 12.95
N PRO A 115 3.80 18.01 13.57
CA PRO A 115 2.80 17.20 12.89
C PRO A 115 2.24 17.89 11.64
N ARG A 116 2.04 17.16 10.56
CA ARG A 116 1.38 17.65 9.33
C ARG A 116 0.31 16.70 8.84
N VAL A 117 -0.67 17.30 8.15
CA VAL A 117 -1.72 16.57 7.46
C VAL A 117 -1.17 16.05 6.13
N VAL A 118 -1.30 14.74 5.91
CA VAL A 118 -0.85 14.05 4.70
C VAL A 118 -2.05 13.36 4.06
N CYS A 119 -2.30 13.57 2.78
CA CYS A 119 -3.40 12.94 2.05
C CYS A 119 -2.91 11.82 1.13
N SER A 120 -3.76 10.83 0.91
CA SER A 120 -3.50 9.69 0.03
C SER A 120 -4.81 9.10 -0.49
N GLU A 121 -4.70 8.23 -1.48
CA GLU A 121 -5.81 7.45 -2.02
C GLU A 121 -5.54 5.95 -1.84
N ALA A 122 -6.42 5.24 -1.13
CA ALA A 122 -6.34 3.79 -0.94
C ALA A 122 -7.14 3.06 -2.03
N PRO A 123 -6.50 2.21 -2.85
CA PRO A 123 -7.20 1.36 -3.81
C PRO A 123 -7.74 0.10 -3.14
N PHE A 124 -8.90 -0.37 -3.60
CA PHE A 124 -9.51 -1.63 -3.18
C PHE A 124 -10.00 -2.40 -4.40
N GLU A 125 -9.82 -3.71 -4.36
CA GLU A 125 -10.37 -4.65 -5.33
C GLU A 125 -11.16 -5.74 -4.58
N PHE A 126 -12.28 -6.14 -5.15
CA PHE A 126 -13.13 -7.20 -4.62
C PHE A 126 -13.52 -8.13 -5.76
N GLY A 127 -13.35 -9.44 -5.57
CA GLY A 127 -13.77 -10.45 -6.53
C GLY A 127 -14.33 -11.70 -5.84
N PRO A 128 -14.78 -12.68 -6.62
CA PRO A 128 -15.29 -13.96 -6.08
C PRO A 128 -14.25 -14.77 -5.30
N ASP A 129 -12.95 -14.52 -5.51
CA ASP A 129 -11.86 -15.23 -4.81
C ASP A 129 -11.64 -14.71 -3.39
N ASP A 130 -12.03 -13.46 -3.10
CA ASP A 130 -11.98 -12.87 -1.75
C ASP A 130 -13.04 -13.45 -0.80
N VAL A 131 -13.87 -14.37 -1.32
CA VAL A 131 -15.16 -14.79 -0.79
C VAL A 131 -15.24 -16.29 -0.52
N ALA A 132 -14.39 -17.11 -1.15
CA ALA A 132 -14.39 -18.55 -0.93
C ALA A 132 -14.06 -18.88 0.54
N PRO A 133 -14.91 -19.63 1.28
CA PRO A 133 -14.37 -20.40 2.39
C PRO A 133 -13.33 -21.33 1.77
N ILE A 134 -12.16 -21.46 2.41
CA ILE A 134 -11.17 -22.48 2.05
C ILE A 134 -11.85 -23.83 2.27
N ALA A 135 -12.59 -24.31 1.28
CA ALA A 135 -12.91 -25.71 1.18
C ALA A 135 -11.56 -26.38 0.97
N ALA A 136 -11.15 -27.18 1.95
CA ALA A 136 -10.02 -28.08 1.79
C ALA A 136 -10.36 -29.02 0.64
N ASP A 137 -9.87 -28.68 -0.55
CA ASP A 137 -9.80 -29.60 -1.66
C ASP A 137 -8.69 -30.61 -1.31
N PRO A 138 -8.98 -31.93 -1.21
CA PRO A 138 -7.91 -32.90 -1.21
C PRO A 138 -7.28 -32.85 -2.60
N GLY A 139 -6.18 -32.12 -2.71
CA GLY A 139 -5.52 -31.85 -3.98
C GLY A 139 -5.30 -33.13 -4.80
N PRO A 140 -5.35 -33.04 -6.14
CA PRO A 140 -5.04 -34.18 -7.00
C PRO A 140 -3.63 -34.69 -6.68
N GLU A 141 -3.48 -36.01 -6.57
CA GLU A 141 -2.16 -36.63 -6.42
C GLU A 141 -1.23 -36.15 -7.55
N PRO A 142 0.06 -35.84 -7.25
CA PRO A 142 0.95 -35.26 -8.24
C PRO A 142 1.20 -36.26 -9.36
N VAL A 143 0.75 -35.93 -10.56
CA VAL A 143 1.23 -36.57 -11.77
C VAL A 143 2.57 -35.92 -12.09
N GLU A 144 3.67 -36.66 -11.98
CA GLU A 144 5.00 -36.18 -12.37
C GLU A 144 4.98 -35.76 -13.85
N ALA A 145 5.05 -34.45 -14.08
CA ALA A 145 5.09 -33.89 -15.42
C ALA A 145 6.49 -34.06 -16.03
N SER A 146 6.53 -34.26 -17.35
CA SER A 146 7.76 -34.43 -18.13
C SER A 146 8.64 -33.17 -18.09
N PRO A 147 9.98 -33.29 -18.12
CA PRO A 147 10.91 -32.14 -18.16
C PRO A 147 10.67 -31.13 -19.28
N ALA A 148 10.00 -31.52 -20.37
CA ALA A 148 9.68 -30.63 -21.48
C ALA A 148 8.43 -29.76 -21.25
N GLU A 149 7.51 -30.18 -20.37
CA GLU A 149 6.30 -29.40 -20.01
C GLU A 149 6.59 -28.34 -18.94
N LEU A 150 7.59 -28.56 -18.07
CA LEU A 150 8.03 -27.61 -17.05
C LEU A 150 8.59 -26.30 -17.63
N ALA A 151 9.03 -26.29 -18.90
CA ALA A 151 9.58 -25.09 -19.54
C ALA A 151 8.52 -24.05 -19.97
N HIS A 152 7.23 -24.40 -19.94
CA HIS A 152 6.13 -23.52 -20.37
C HIS A 152 4.96 -23.49 -19.39
N ALA A 153 5.12 -24.03 -18.18
CA ALA A 153 4.11 -23.89 -17.15
C ALA A 153 3.91 -22.39 -16.82
N PRO A 154 2.67 -21.93 -16.63
CA PRO A 154 2.42 -20.56 -16.21
C PRO A 154 3.16 -20.27 -14.91
N ILE A 155 3.94 -19.19 -14.89
CA ILE A 155 4.66 -18.72 -13.71
C ILE A 155 3.62 -18.33 -12.66
N GLU A 156 3.49 -19.13 -11.61
CA GLU A 156 2.60 -18.83 -10.49
C GLU A 156 3.25 -17.81 -9.56
N CYS A 157 3.20 -16.54 -9.94
CA CYS A 157 3.84 -15.45 -9.20
C CYS A 157 3.36 -15.27 -7.76
N ALA A 158 2.11 -15.66 -7.49
CA ALA A 158 1.47 -15.43 -6.21
C ALA A 158 2.04 -16.37 -5.14
N ARG A 159 2.23 -15.84 -3.93
CA ARG A 159 2.53 -16.69 -2.78
C ARG A 159 1.35 -17.65 -2.53
N PRO A 160 1.60 -18.94 -2.25
CA PRO A 160 0.55 -19.88 -1.89
C PRO A 160 -0.31 -19.36 -0.73
N ALA A 161 -1.63 -19.45 -0.89
CA ALA A 161 -2.58 -19.01 0.13
C ALA A 161 -2.36 -19.76 1.45
N GLY A 162 -2.29 -19.01 2.56
CA GLY A 162 -2.10 -19.58 3.90
C GLY A 162 -0.64 -19.89 4.28
N GLN A 163 0.31 -19.76 3.36
CA GLN A 163 1.72 -19.75 3.74
C GLN A 163 2.06 -18.38 4.33
N PHE A 164 2.67 -18.36 5.52
CA PHE A 164 3.22 -17.16 6.16
C PHE A 164 4.70 -17.37 6.48
N GLY A 165 5.52 -16.34 6.28
CA GLY A 165 6.97 -16.43 6.43
C GLY A 165 7.72 -16.65 5.10
N PRO A 166 9.00 -17.08 5.18
CA PRO A 166 9.81 -17.37 3.99
C PRO A 166 9.14 -18.42 3.10
N VAL A 167 9.18 -18.21 1.79
CA VAL A 167 8.74 -19.20 0.81
C VAL A 167 9.91 -20.11 0.51
N GLU A 168 9.76 -21.39 0.82
CA GLU A 168 10.71 -22.41 0.39
C GLU A 168 10.49 -22.67 -1.11
N VAL A 169 11.54 -22.45 -1.90
CA VAL A 169 11.57 -22.77 -3.33
C VAL A 169 12.65 -23.82 -3.58
N ARG A 170 12.43 -24.65 -4.60
CA ARG A 170 13.45 -25.58 -5.11
C ARG A 170 14.66 -24.78 -5.61
N GLU A 171 15.86 -25.35 -5.49
CA GLU A 171 17.11 -24.69 -5.91
C GLU A 171 17.08 -24.33 -7.40
N GLU A 172 16.63 -25.26 -8.25
CA GLU A 172 16.59 -25.06 -9.70
C GLU A 172 15.60 -23.97 -10.13
N VAL A 173 14.57 -23.78 -9.30
CA VAL A 173 13.58 -22.72 -9.46
C VAL A 173 14.16 -21.38 -9.05
N TYR A 174 14.88 -21.33 -7.93
CA TYR A 174 15.57 -20.13 -7.49
C TYR A 174 16.63 -19.70 -8.52
N ASP A 175 17.40 -20.64 -9.06
CA ASP A 175 18.44 -20.38 -10.06
C ASP A 175 17.90 -19.82 -11.38
N ALA A 176 16.61 -20.04 -11.68
CA ALA A 176 15.94 -19.50 -12.86
C ALA A 176 15.51 -18.03 -12.69
N ARG A 177 15.68 -17.44 -11.50
CA ARG A 177 15.31 -16.03 -11.24
C ARG A 177 16.30 -15.07 -11.86
N ASN A 178 15.80 -13.95 -12.33
CA ASN A 178 16.70 -12.89 -12.80
C ASN A 178 17.53 -12.33 -11.65
N GLY A 179 18.85 -12.31 -11.85
CA GLY A 179 19.80 -11.92 -10.81
C GLY A 179 20.16 -13.05 -9.84
N ALA A 180 19.63 -14.27 -9.99
CA ALA A 180 20.09 -15.42 -9.24
C ALA A 180 21.58 -15.69 -9.49
N GLY A 181 22.30 -16.13 -8.46
CA GLY A 181 23.73 -16.47 -8.56
C GLY A 181 24.71 -15.29 -8.67
N ALA A 182 24.24 -14.09 -9.04
CA ALA A 182 25.08 -12.89 -9.09
C ALA A 182 25.74 -12.62 -7.73
N ARG A 183 26.99 -12.16 -7.76
CA ARG A 183 27.79 -11.75 -6.61
C ARG A 183 28.12 -10.27 -6.65
N LYS A 184 28.07 -9.67 -7.85
CA LYS A 184 28.34 -8.25 -8.06
C LYS A 184 27.13 -7.51 -8.63
N PHE A 185 27.06 -6.21 -8.40
CA PHE A 185 26.06 -5.35 -9.03
C PHE A 185 26.23 -5.27 -10.56
N SER A 186 27.45 -5.35 -11.08
CA SER A 186 27.74 -5.40 -12.51
C SER A 186 27.26 -6.69 -13.20
N GLU A 187 27.05 -7.77 -12.44
CA GLU A 187 26.58 -9.05 -12.96
C GLU A 187 25.05 -9.11 -13.10
N ILE A 188 24.33 -8.20 -12.42
CA ILE A 188 22.88 -8.08 -12.57
C ILE A 188 22.53 -7.02 -13.61
N THR A 189 21.79 -7.42 -14.63
CA THR A 189 21.13 -6.49 -15.55
C THR A 189 19.66 -6.45 -15.19
N THR A 190 19.21 -5.33 -14.60
CA THR A 190 17.83 -5.17 -14.16
C THR A 190 17.14 -4.01 -14.88
N SER A 191 15.84 -4.16 -15.12
CA SER A 191 14.96 -3.14 -15.66
C SER A 191 13.55 -3.36 -15.10
N GLN A 192 12.62 -2.46 -15.42
CA GLN A 192 11.21 -2.68 -15.07
C GLN A 192 10.64 -3.96 -15.70
N GLU A 193 11.07 -4.34 -16.91
CA GLU A 193 10.62 -5.55 -17.61
C GLU A 193 11.35 -6.81 -17.12
N HIS A 194 12.58 -6.65 -16.65
CA HIS A 194 13.44 -7.72 -16.16
C HIS A 194 14.03 -7.33 -14.79
N PRO A 195 13.23 -7.30 -13.73
CA PRO A 195 13.68 -6.90 -12.40
C PRO A 195 14.51 -8.01 -11.73
N LEU A 196 15.26 -7.68 -10.69
CA LEU A 196 15.79 -8.63 -9.71
C LEU A 196 14.60 -9.30 -9.02
N GLU A 197 14.49 -10.62 -9.14
CA GLU A 197 13.31 -11.38 -8.68
C GLU A 197 13.58 -12.01 -7.31
N GLU A 198 12.89 -11.53 -6.28
CA GLU A 198 13.01 -12.03 -4.92
C GLU A 198 11.63 -12.15 -4.25
N CYS A 199 11.49 -13.09 -3.31
CA CYS A 199 10.21 -13.25 -2.60
C CYS A 199 10.22 -12.49 -1.27
N GLY A 200 9.66 -11.28 -1.29
CA GLY A 200 9.51 -10.40 -0.14
C GLY A 200 10.62 -9.35 -0.01
N LEU A 201 10.29 -8.26 0.68
CA LEU A 201 11.20 -7.13 0.92
C LEU A 201 12.49 -7.57 1.62
N ASP A 202 12.38 -8.43 2.64
CA ASP A 202 13.55 -8.89 3.39
C ASP A 202 14.58 -9.60 2.49
N GLN A 203 14.13 -10.35 1.47
CA GLN A 203 15.02 -11.03 0.53
C GLN A 203 15.67 -10.05 -0.44
N VAL A 204 14.91 -9.07 -0.97
CA VAL A 204 15.50 -7.98 -1.77
C VAL A 204 16.59 -7.25 -0.97
N LEU A 205 16.30 -6.88 0.29
CA LEU A 205 17.27 -6.17 1.12
C LEU A 205 18.48 -7.03 1.45
N ALA A 206 18.28 -8.32 1.77
CA ALA A 206 19.36 -9.28 1.96
C ALA A 206 20.25 -9.40 0.71
N ARG A 207 19.64 -9.40 -0.48
CA ARG A 207 20.37 -9.42 -1.74
C ARG A 207 21.18 -8.14 -1.96
N LEU A 208 20.58 -6.97 -1.74
CA LEU A 208 21.26 -5.68 -1.88
C LEU A 208 22.44 -5.51 -0.93
N VAL A 209 22.36 -6.02 0.30
CA VAL A 209 23.50 -5.92 1.24
C VAL A 209 24.58 -6.96 0.95
N THR A 210 24.27 -8.08 0.31
CA THR A 210 25.23 -9.17 0.04
C THR A 210 26.01 -8.99 -1.27
N LEU A 211 25.40 -8.37 -2.28
CA LEU A 211 26.09 -8.03 -3.53
C LEU A 211 27.23 -7.03 -3.28
N THR A 212 28.31 -7.18 -4.03
CA THR A 212 29.46 -6.25 -4.00
C THR A 212 29.51 -5.37 -5.23
N CYS A 213 30.18 -4.24 -5.12
CA CYS A 213 30.69 -3.47 -6.25
C CYS A 213 31.79 -4.27 -6.98
N ASP A 214 32.25 -3.79 -8.13
CA ASP A 214 33.28 -4.42 -8.94
C ASP A 214 34.63 -4.52 -8.22
N ASP A 215 34.93 -3.52 -7.37
CA ASP A 215 36.11 -3.47 -6.53
C ASP A 215 36.02 -4.34 -5.26
N GLY A 216 34.89 -5.01 -5.04
CA GLY A 216 34.62 -5.88 -3.90
C GLY A 216 34.08 -5.17 -2.67
N THR A 217 33.87 -3.85 -2.70
CA THR A 217 33.22 -3.12 -1.60
C THR A 217 31.74 -3.49 -1.48
N ARG A 218 31.20 -3.42 -0.26
CA ARG A 218 29.77 -3.61 0.02
C ARG A 218 29.15 -2.24 0.30
N PRO A 219 28.35 -1.68 -0.63
CA PRO A 219 27.92 -0.28 -0.56
C PRO A 219 27.05 0.02 0.66
N PHE A 220 26.32 -1.00 1.14
CA PHE A 220 25.49 -0.90 2.34
C PHE A 220 26.06 -1.65 3.56
N GLY A 221 27.22 -2.31 3.44
CA GLY A 221 27.72 -3.23 4.46
C GLY A 221 26.68 -4.30 4.80
N ASP A 222 26.43 -4.54 6.10
CA ASP A 222 25.34 -5.40 6.60
C ASP A 222 24.07 -4.59 6.98
N ASN A 223 23.99 -3.32 6.59
CA ASN A 223 22.91 -2.42 7.01
C ASN A 223 21.73 -2.46 6.02
N THR A 224 20.76 -3.34 6.28
CA THR A 224 19.52 -3.43 5.49
C THR A 224 18.68 -2.16 5.52
N GLY A 225 18.77 -1.35 6.59
CA GLY A 225 18.12 -0.05 6.67
C GLY A 225 18.69 0.97 5.68
N ALA A 226 20.02 0.95 5.47
CA ALA A 226 20.68 1.78 4.46
C ALA A 226 20.29 1.35 3.03
N ALA A 227 20.25 0.03 2.77
CA ALA A 227 19.76 -0.51 1.51
C ALA A 227 18.29 -0.12 1.26
N HIS A 228 17.42 -0.25 2.27
CA HIS A 228 16.02 0.14 2.14
C HIS A 228 15.86 1.64 1.89
N SER A 229 16.66 2.48 2.56
CA SER A 229 16.65 3.94 2.37
C SER A 229 17.13 4.37 0.97
N SER A 230 17.79 3.49 0.23
CA SER A 230 18.23 3.75 -1.14
C SER A 230 17.11 3.56 -2.18
N ARG A 231 15.94 3.06 -1.75
CA ARG A 231 14.73 2.95 -2.55
C ARG A 231 14.26 4.32 -3.02
N ARG A 232 14.11 4.48 -4.33
CA ARG A 232 13.62 5.67 -5.03
C ARG A 232 12.11 5.73 -5.16
N GLY A 233 11.44 4.59 -4.96
CA GLY A 233 10.00 4.44 -5.11
C GLY A 233 9.67 3.28 -6.05
N ASN A 234 8.39 3.17 -6.43
CA ASN A 234 7.95 2.21 -7.44
C ASN A 234 8.01 2.82 -8.84
N THR A 235 8.23 1.97 -9.85
CA THR A 235 8.23 2.34 -11.27
C THR A 235 7.00 1.85 -12.02
N GLY A 236 6.05 1.23 -11.30
CA GLY A 236 4.81 0.67 -11.84
C GLY A 236 4.88 -0.85 -11.98
N SER A 237 3.91 -1.42 -12.69
CA SER A 237 3.85 -2.85 -12.98
C SER A 237 4.97 -3.27 -13.94
N GLY A 238 5.56 -4.44 -13.72
CA GLY A 238 6.63 -4.98 -14.56
C GLY A 238 6.97 -6.43 -14.24
N GLY A 239 8.12 -6.89 -14.73
CA GLY A 239 8.57 -8.27 -14.58
C GLY A 239 7.65 -9.30 -15.25
N ARG A 240 7.97 -10.58 -15.02
CA ARG A 240 7.18 -11.70 -15.54
C ARG A 240 5.80 -11.81 -14.89
N CYS A 241 5.65 -11.17 -13.74
CA CYS A 241 4.46 -11.23 -12.89
C CYS A 241 3.53 -10.02 -13.00
N GLY A 242 3.92 -8.98 -13.74
CA GLY A 242 3.18 -7.71 -13.78
C GLY A 242 3.07 -7.03 -12.41
N SER A 243 3.95 -7.37 -11.47
CA SER A 243 3.95 -6.86 -10.10
C SER A 243 4.55 -5.47 -10.02
N ILE A 244 4.34 -4.79 -8.88
CA ILE A 244 4.94 -3.47 -8.63
C ILE A 244 6.46 -3.64 -8.49
N ILE A 245 7.20 -2.93 -9.33
CA ILE A 245 8.66 -2.92 -9.33
C ILE A 245 9.18 -1.73 -8.55
N ASP A 246 10.13 -1.98 -7.66
CA ASP A 246 10.81 -0.94 -6.90
C ASP A 246 12.18 -0.64 -7.48
N LEU A 247 12.57 0.63 -7.47
CA LEU A 247 13.88 1.09 -7.92
C LEU A 247 14.76 1.44 -6.73
N TYR A 248 15.98 0.94 -6.72
CA TYR A 248 17.01 1.24 -5.72
C TYR A 248 18.23 1.87 -6.41
N ASP A 249 18.73 2.96 -5.83
CA ASP A 249 20.03 3.53 -6.22
C ASP A 249 21.11 2.88 -5.35
N VAL A 250 22.09 2.22 -5.98
CA VAL A 250 23.19 1.55 -5.28
C VAL A 250 24.50 2.28 -5.59
N PRO A 251 25.10 2.98 -4.62
CA PRO A 251 26.33 3.73 -4.86
C PRO A 251 27.56 2.83 -4.82
N CYS A 252 28.24 2.64 -5.94
CA CYS A 252 29.54 1.97 -6.01
C CYS A 252 30.66 2.94 -6.43
N PRO A 253 31.94 2.64 -6.12
CA PRO A 253 33.07 3.47 -6.53
C PRO A 253 33.20 3.66 -8.04
N GLU A 254 32.83 2.65 -8.83
CA GLU A 254 32.82 2.67 -10.29
C GLU A 254 31.60 3.39 -10.89
N GLY A 255 30.57 3.66 -10.09
CA GLY A 255 29.34 4.30 -10.54
C GLY A 255 28.13 3.91 -9.69
N ALA A 256 26.99 4.55 -9.94
CA ALA A 256 25.74 4.14 -9.34
C ALA A 256 25.05 3.05 -10.19
N TYR A 257 24.56 1.99 -9.55
CA TYR A 257 23.71 0.99 -10.18
C TYR A 257 22.25 1.25 -9.85
N ASN A 258 21.40 1.21 -10.87
CA ASN A 258 19.95 1.24 -10.73
C ASN A 258 19.45 -0.21 -10.66
N VAL A 259 18.98 -0.63 -9.49
CA VAL A 259 18.46 -1.99 -9.28
C VAL A 259 16.95 -1.93 -9.23
N TYR A 260 16.31 -2.48 -10.27
CA TYR A 260 14.87 -2.72 -10.31
C TYR A 260 14.60 -4.04 -9.61
N ALA A 261 13.74 -4.09 -8.61
CA ALA A 261 13.46 -5.28 -7.83
C ALA A 261 11.97 -5.59 -7.80
N ASP A 262 11.64 -6.85 -8.07
CA ASP A 262 10.34 -7.46 -7.90
C ASP A 262 10.35 -8.26 -6.62
N MET A 263 9.80 -7.69 -5.56
CA MET A 263 9.67 -8.38 -4.26
C MET A 263 8.44 -9.29 -4.18
N TYR A 264 7.65 -9.37 -5.25
CA TYR A 264 6.43 -10.17 -5.32
C TYR A 264 6.63 -11.43 -6.15
N PHE A 265 7.84 -11.67 -6.67
CA PHE A 265 8.20 -12.90 -7.35
C PHE A 265 8.40 -14.03 -6.31
N CYS A 266 7.28 -14.64 -5.91
CA CYS A 266 7.27 -15.79 -5.00
C CYS A 266 7.02 -17.12 -5.70
N GLY A 267 6.75 -17.06 -7.00
CA GLY A 267 6.52 -18.21 -7.85
C GLY A 267 7.77 -18.98 -8.26
N PRO A 268 7.57 -20.12 -8.93
CA PRO A 268 8.61 -20.81 -9.65
C PRO A 268 9.05 -20.10 -10.93
#